data_AF-A0A378JJD0-F1
#
_entry.id   AF-A0A378JJD0-F1
#
_cell.length_a   1.000
_cell.length_b   1.000
_cell.length_c   1.000
_cell.angle_alpha   90.00
_cell.angle_beta   90.00
_cell.angle_gamma   90.00
#
_symmetry.space_group_name_H-M   'P 1'
#
loop_
_entity.id
_entity.type
_entity.pdbx_description
1 polymer ?
#
loop_
_entity_poly.entity_id
_entity_poly.type
_entity_poly.pdbx_seq_one_letter_code
_entity_poly.pdbx_strand_id
1 'polypeptide(L)'
;MFYHQYLTYRSRWQKIIKKYEQKISVENATVTIQDLVAYPLNKKESFGESKNSKNPYRNLDSLPRLIDHISNFFQMANLYHEHAYCEFLPKIGYQLKQDCLNKITRFSLPEFSLYSQNPLTLAQFTSILEEIEALAYSIHENVHLLLSSFSVISNQGENLNVVLYVQGGQPPKIDTIVKGFASKIDITYPNATNFSQQKNIDFDTAQRKSVSAYTGGENVSEGLISNNSILEIETRGGARFIQAIDICLDHAYLHSKKLLLAQLNRTIDYTHSMPEQADHILTSNSIDPERAAKISPSIFHIDPDPTTFDKDNRERLINEDNFLKPATIEPISHYPKMQILNKDNGIHVINPPFGSDYRVVAYQERKLGGFAKDLDNKIKALNKHIRAKQIYNLLPPYGSLQEFLSIENNRQKVSNATSMLLNTLTKKCKPNLFEYFFKTNNFYIKKEVKAILDDSAITLRDLKIQNAETLVNTHIWSKDVKFKLSLINNGFPNSFIKEITNAIDTLQKDFALPPEWANELTF
;
A
#
# COMPACT_ATOMS: atom_id res chain seq x y z
N MET A 1 -12.93 -4.08 -39.17
CA MET A 1 -13.31 -2.91 -38.34
C MET A 1 -13.10 -1.65 -39.14
N PHE A 2 -14.12 -0.81 -39.31
CA PHE A 2 -13.97 0.48 -40.01
C PHE A 2 -13.09 1.45 -39.23
N TYR A 3 -12.45 2.40 -39.91
CA TYR A 3 -11.47 3.30 -39.27
C TYR A 3 -12.12 4.21 -38.23
N HIS A 4 -13.29 4.79 -38.55
CA HIS A 4 -14.07 5.58 -37.59
C HIS A 4 -14.50 4.79 -36.34
N GLN A 5 -14.80 3.50 -36.50
CA GLN A 5 -15.10 2.60 -35.38
C GLN A 5 -13.86 2.39 -34.51
N TYR A 6 -12.71 2.06 -35.13
CA TYR A 6 -11.42 1.93 -34.43
C TYR A 6 -11.08 3.18 -33.61
N LEU A 7 -11.22 4.38 -34.20
CA LEU A 7 -10.97 5.65 -33.49
C LEU A 7 -11.87 5.83 -32.28
N THR A 8 -13.17 5.55 -32.46
CA THR A 8 -14.16 5.62 -31.37
C THR A 8 -13.81 4.63 -30.25
N TYR A 9 -13.43 3.40 -30.60
CA TYR A 9 -13.02 2.37 -29.65
C TYR A 9 -11.76 2.76 -28.89
N ARG A 10 -10.73 3.21 -29.59
CA ARG A 10 -9.47 3.62 -28.98
C ARG A 10 -9.66 4.79 -28.02
N SER A 11 -10.45 5.81 -28.40
CA SER A 11 -10.76 6.94 -27.53
C SER A 11 -11.46 6.51 -26.23
N ARG A 12 -12.48 5.63 -26.34
CA ARG A 12 -13.16 5.06 -25.16
C ARG A 12 -12.22 4.23 -24.31
N TRP A 13 -11.41 3.38 -24.92
CA TRP A 13 -10.44 2.53 -24.23
C TRP A 13 -9.38 3.35 -23.50
N GLN A 14 -8.80 4.38 -24.14
CA GLN A 14 -7.87 5.31 -23.50
C GLN A 14 -8.49 6.04 -22.30
N LYS A 15 -9.76 6.46 -22.42
CA LYS A 15 -10.50 7.08 -21.30
C LYS A 15 -10.67 6.11 -20.13
N ILE A 16 -10.96 4.83 -20.41
CA ILE A 16 -11.10 3.78 -19.40
C ILE A 16 -9.75 3.48 -18.74
N ILE A 17 -8.68 3.29 -19.52
CA ILE A 17 -7.32 3.11 -19.01
C ILE A 17 -6.94 4.28 -18.11
N LYS A 18 -7.15 5.52 -18.55
CA LYS A 18 -6.82 6.70 -17.75
C LYS A 18 -7.55 6.71 -16.41
N LYS A 19 -8.84 6.35 -16.37
CA LYS A 19 -9.59 6.22 -15.12
C LYS A 19 -9.03 5.11 -14.23
N TYR A 20 -8.66 3.99 -14.81
CA TYR A 20 -8.07 2.86 -14.11
C TYR A 20 -6.68 3.20 -13.54
N GLU A 21 -5.82 3.87 -14.31
CA GLU A 21 -4.52 4.38 -13.86
C GLU A 21 -4.67 5.43 -12.75
N GLN A 22 -5.68 6.31 -12.84
CA GLN A 22 -6.02 7.23 -11.76
C GLN A 22 -6.41 6.48 -10.49
N LYS A 23 -7.25 5.44 -10.60
CA LYS A 23 -7.62 4.59 -9.45
C LYS A 23 -6.38 3.95 -8.83
N ILE A 24 -5.51 3.34 -9.62
CA ILE A 24 -4.24 2.76 -9.15
C ILE A 24 -3.37 3.81 -8.47
N SER A 25 -3.30 5.02 -9.02
CA SER A 25 -2.53 6.11 -8.44
C SER A 25 -3.06 6.55 -7.08
N VAL A 26 -4.38 6.51 -6.87
CA VAL A 26 -5.00 6.75 -5.56
C VAL A 26 -4.70 5.60 -4.61
N GLU A 27 -4.93 4.36 -5.04
CA GLU A 27 -4.66 3.15 -4.25
C GLU A 27 -3.19 3.01 -3.82
N ASN A 28 -2.24 3.57 -4.57
CA ASN A 28 -0.81 3.57 -4.24
C ASN A 28 -0.29 4.94 -3.79
N ALA A 29 -1.18 5.87 -3.42
CA ALA A 29 -0.76 7.13 -2.82
C ALA A 29 -0.02 6.88 -1.51
N THR A 30 1.00 7.68 -1.20
CA THR A 30 1.85 7.47 -0.03
C THR A 30 1.05 7.55 1.27
N VAL A 31 1.17 6.51 2.09
CA VAL A 31 0.59 6.45 3.43
C VAL A 31 1.64 6.89 4.45
N THR A 32 1.22 7.69 5.42
CA THR A 32 2.07 8.12 6.53
C THR A 32 1.45 7.69 7.85
N ILE A 33 2.25 7.14 8.76
CA ILE A 33 1.78 6.66 10.07
C ILE A 33 2.49 7.43 11.18
N GLN A 34 1.70 7.95 12.10
CA GLN A 34 2.08 8.54 13.36
C GLN A 34 1.80 7.54 14.46
N ASP A 35 2.86 6.99 15.05
CA ASP A 35 2.76 5.92 16.03
C ASP A 35 2.79 6.49 17.46
N LEU A 36 1.78 6.15 18.25
CA LEU A 36 1.70 6.36 19.69
C LEU A 36 1.89 5.01 20.37
N VAL A 37 2.80 4.92 21.34
CA VAL A 37 3.08 3.66 22.04
C VAL A 37 3.01 3.85 23.54
N ALA A 38 2.23 3.02 24.21
CA ALA A 38 2.23 2.96 25.67
C ALA A 38 3.29 1.97 26.16
N TYR A 39 4.32 2.49 26.82
CA TYR A 39 5.36 1.69 27.47
C TYR A 39 5.13 1.68 28.98
N PRO A 40 5.24 0.54 29.67
CA PRO A 40 5.22 0.52 31.12
C PRO A 40 6.41 1.34 31.65
N LEU A 41 6.22 2.08 32.75
CA LEU A 41 7.31 2.82 33.39
C LEU A 41 8.42 1.89 33.92
N ASN A 42 8.04 0.65 34.24
CA ASN A 42 8.96 -0.42 34.62
C ASN A 42 8.71 -1.64 33.73
N LYS A 43 9.71 -2.04 32.93
CA LYS A 43 9.59 -3.19 32.03
C LYS A 43 9.24 -4.52 32.72
N LYS A 44 9.52 -4.67 34.02
CA LYS A 44 9.13 -5.88 34.79
C LYS A 44 7.62 -5.96 35.05
N GLU A 45 6.89 -4.88 34.78
CA GLU A 45 5.45 -4.73 35.00
C GLU A 45 4.67 -4.69 33.66
N SER A 46 5.27 -5.17 32.57
CA SER A 46 4.71 -5.22 31.21
C SER A 46 3.63 -6.29 30.98
N PHE A 47 3.20 -7.01 32.01
CA PHE A 47 2.34 -8.18 31.92
C PHE A 47 0.89 -7.90 32.37
N GLY A 48 0.45 -6.66 32.21
CA GLY A 48 -0.84 -6.19 32.70
C GLY A 48 -0.98 -6.43 34.20
N GLU A 49 -1.98 -7.23 34.59
CA GLU A 49 -2.21 -7.64 35.98
C GLU A 49 -1.79 -9.08 36.29
N SER A 50 -1.39 -9.86 35.30
CA SER A 50 -1.07 -11.28 35.45
C SER A 50 0.21 -11.56 36.26
N LYS A 51 1.17 -10.62 36.30
CA LYS A 51 2.40 -10.71 37.10
C LYS A 51 2.67 -9.41 37.83
N ASN A 52 3.01 -9.50 39.12
CA ASN A 52 3.63 -8.43 39.93
C ASN A 52 2.95 -7.05 39.92
N SER A 53 1.72 -6.89 39.43
CA SER A 53 1.09 -5.56 39.39
C SER A 53 0.84 -5.05 40.82
N LYS A 54 0.86 -3.73 40.97
CA LYS A 54 0.65 -3.04 42.25
C LYS A 54 -0.53 -2.07 42.15
N ASN A 55 -1.40 -2.32 41.17
CA ASN A 55 -2.50 -1.42 40.86
C ASN A 55 -3.42 -1.23 42.10
N PRO A 56 -3.70 0.02 42.51
CA PRO A 56 -4.50 0.27 43.71
C PRO A 56 -5.98 -0.12 43.58
N TYR A 57 -6.43 -0.50 42.38
CA TYR A 57 -7.80 -0.88 42.06
C TYR A 57 -8.01 -2.40 41.92
N ARG A 58 -7.02 -3.20 42.29
CA ARG A 58 -7.05 -4.67 42.18
C ARG A 58 -8.21 -5.37 42.89
N ASN A 59 -8.81 -4.71 43.88
CA ASN A 59 -9.95 -5.22 44.63
C ASN A 59 -11.29 -4.99 43.92
N LEU A 60 -11.31 -4.20 42.84
CA LEU A 60 -12.48 -4.02 41.99
C LEU A 60 -12.48 -5.07 40.85
N ASP A 61 -13.64 -5.32 40.27
CA ASP A 61 -13.78 -6.21 39.11
C ASP A 61 -12.82 -5.79 37.98
N SER A 62 -12.08 -6.76 37.43
CA SER A 62 -11.09 -6.51 36.38
C SER A 62 -11.71 -6.16 35.04
N LEU A 63 -12.91 -6.67 34.74
CA LEU A 63 -13.51 -6.52 33.41
C LEU A 63 -13.90 -5.05 33.11
N PRO A 64 -14.69 -4.35 33.97
CA PRO A 64 -14.99 -2.93 33.75
C PRO A 64 -13.72 -2.06 33.73
N ARG A 65 -12.76 -2.36 34.61
CA ARG A 65 -11.48 -1.64 34.65
C ARG A 65 -10.68 -1.77 33.36
N LEU A 66 -10.68 -2.96 32.75
CA LEU A 66 -10.02 -3.20 31.48
C LEU A 66 -10.69 -2.42 30.35
N ILE A 67 -12.02 -2.37 30.30
CA ILE A 67 -12.78 -1.58 29.32
C ILE A 67 -12.49 -0.08 29.49
N ASP A 68 -12.55 0.43 30.72
CA ASP A 68 -12.20 1.82 31.04
C ASP A 68 -10.76 2.18 30.65
N HIS A 69 -9.84 1.24 30.85
CA HIS A 69 -8.44 1.39 30.45
C HIS A 69 -8.30 1.46 28.92
N ILE A 70 -9.02 0.60 28.19
CA ILE A 70 -9.03 0.61 26.72
C ILE A 70 -9.66 1.91 26.20
N SER A 71 -10.76 2.37 26.79
CA SER A 71 -11.42 3.64 26.45
C SER A 71 -10.44 4.84 26.53
N ASN A 72 -9.58 4.89 27.55
CA ASN A 72 -8.53 5.90 27.64
C ASN A 72 -7.56 5.86 26.44
N PHE A 73 -7.21 4.68 25.92
CA PHE A 73 -6.36 4.57 24.73
C PHE A 73 -7.05 5.12 23.48
N PHE A 74 -8.34 4.82 23.29
CA PHE A 74 -9.15 5.38 22.21
C PHE A 74 -9.19 6.92 22.31
N GLN A 75 -9.47 7.45 23.50
CA GLN A 75 -9.51 8.90 23.74
C GLN A 75 -8.18 9.57 23.41
N MET A 76 -7.06 9.02 23.91
CA MET A 76 -5.72 9.57 23.64
C MET A 76 -5.37 9.54 22.15
N ALA A 77 -5.66 8.43 21.45
CA ALA A 77 -5.41 8.30 20.03
C ALA A 77 -6.24 9.29 19.20
N ASN A 78 -7.53 9.42 19.54
CA ASN A 78 -8.47 10.28 18.83
C ASN A 78 -8.14 11.77 19.05
N LEU A 79 -7.88 12.20 20.28
CA LEU A 79 -7.49 13.58 20.59
C LEU A 79 -6.19 13.97 19.87
N TYR A 80 -5.22 13.05 19.80
CA TYR A 80 -3.99 13.29 19.05
C TYR A 80 -4.30 13.51 17.57
N HIS A 81 -5.12 12.62 16.99
CA HIS A 81 -5.50 12.69 15.58
C HIS A 81 -6.25 13.97 15.25
N GLU A 82 -7.20 14.38 16.10
CA GLU A 82 -7.94 15.64 15.96
C GLU A 82 -7.02 16.85 15.92
N HIS A 83 -6.06 16.90 16.86
CA HIS A 83 -5.12 18.01 16.93
C HIS A 83 -4.15 18.04 15.74
N ALA A 84 -3.61 16.88 15.34
CA ALA A 84 -2.60 16.81 14.29
C ALA A 84 -3.20 16.99 12.89
N TYR A 85 -4.32 16.32 12.61
CA TYR A 85 -4.78 16.08 11.24
C TYR A 85 -6.16 16.62 10.93
N CYS A 86 -6.96 16.96 11.94
CA CYS A 86 -8.29 17.51 11.72
C CYS A 86 -8.30 19.04 11.80
N GLU A 87 -9.33 19.63 11.20
CA GLU A 87 -9.74 21.01 11.39
C GLU A 87 -11.12 21.05 12.05
N PHE A 88 -11.36 22.03 12.91
CA PHE A 88 -12.66 22.18 13.58
C PHE A 88 -13.60 23.05 12.75
N LEU A 89 -14.74 22.48 12.37
CA LEU A 89 -15.81 23.17 11.64
C LEU A 89 -17.02 23.38 12.57
N PRO A 90 -17.46 24.62 12.84
CA PRO A 90 -18.46 24.92 13.89
C PRO A 90 -19.79 24.16 13.85
N LYS A 91 -20.17 23.59 12.69
CA LYS A 91 -21.43 22.84 12.50
C LYS A 91 -21.25 21.33 12.35
N ILE A 92 -20.02 20.88 12.07
CA ILE A 92 -19.72 19.48 11.71
C ILE A 92 -18.85 18.83 12.79
N GLY A 93 -18.11 19.63 13.57
CA GLY A 93 -17.09 19.15 14.50
C GLY A 93 -15.74 19.03 13.81
N TYR A 94 -14.89 18.14 14.29
CA TYR A 94 -13.59 17.88 13.69
C TYR A 94 -13.74 17.10 12.38
N GLN A 95 -13.03 17.53 11.34
CA GLN A 95 -12.94 16.85 10.05
C GLN A 95 -11.48 16.72 9.60
N LEU A 96 -11.11 15.58 9.03
CA LEU A 96 -9.78 15.33 8.50
C LEU A 96 -9.43 16.29 7.35
N LYS A 97 -8.27 16.95 7.42
CA LYS A 97 -7.78 17.86 6.36
C LYS A 97 -7.54 17.10 5.04
N GLN A 98 -7.73 17.78 3.91
CA GLN A 98 -7.62 17.17 2.58
C GLN A 98 -6.22 16.57 2.28
N ASP A 99 -5.16 17.18 2.81
CA ASP A 99 -3.77 16.71 2.68
C ASP A 99 -3.41 15.61 3.68
N CYS A 100 -4.31 15.33 4.64
CA CYS A 100 -4.13 14.34 5.71
C CYS A 100 -4.98 13.07 5.49
N LEU A 101 -5.70 12.94 4.37
CA LEU A 101 -6.56 11.79 4.07
C LEU A 101 -5.83 10.43 4.06
N ASN A 102 -4.51 10.44 3.87
CA ASN A 102 -3.64 9.24 3.89
C ASN A 102 -2.70 9.20 5.12
N LYS A 103 -3.03 9.95 6.17
CA LYS A 103 -2.31 9.93 7.44
C LYS A 103 -3.09 9.13 8.48
N ILE A 104 -2.40 8.19 9.13
CA ILE A 104 -2.93 7.33 10.19
C ILE A 104 -2.31 7.73 11.51
N THR A 105 -3.14 7.83 12.56
CA THR A 105 -2.66 7.80 13.95
C THR A 105 -2.87 6.40 14.48
N ARG A 106 -1.81 5.73 14.94
CA ARG A 106 -1.90 4.38 15.49
C ARG A 106 -1.45 4.33 16.94
N PHE A 107 -2.33 3.87 17.83
CA PHE A 107 -1.98 3.59 19.22
C PHE A 107 -1.61 2.12 19.40
N SER A 108 -0.47 1.82 20.02
CA SER A 108 0.02 0.45 20.12
C SER A 108 0.49 0.09 21.53
N LEU A 109 0.29 -1.18 21.89
CA LEU A 109 0.70 -1.77 23.17
C LEU A 109 1.70 -2.92 22.94
N PRO A 110 2.64 -3.17 23.85
CA PRO A 110 3.48 -4.36 23.82
C PRO A 110 2.69 -5.62 24.22
N GLU A 111 3.24 -6.80 23.91
CA GLU A 111 2.63 -8.09 24.24
C GLU A 111 2.38 -8.21 25.76
N PHE A 112 1.25 -8.81 26.14
CA PHE A 112 0.77 -9.03 27.51
C PHE A 112 0.22 -7.81 28.26
N SER A 113 0.14 -6.63 27.64
CA SER A 113 -0.30 -5.41 28.35
C SER A 113 -1.72 -5.49 28.92
N LEU A 114 -2.58 -6.32 28.32
CA LEU A 114 -3.99 -6.46 28.69
C LEU A 114 -4.31 -7.80 29.38
N TYR A 115 -3.28 -8.49 29.92
CA TYR A 115 -3.48 -9.76 30.64
C TYR A 115 -4.03 -9.51 32.04
N SER A 116 -5.19 -10.08 32.35
CA SER A 116 -5.80 -10.09 33.68
C SER A 116 -5.19 -11.15 34.60
N GLN A 117 -5.51 -11.08 35.90
CA GLN A 117 -5.07 -12.05 36.91
C GLN A 117 -5.57 -13.48 36.62
N ASN A 118 -6.76 -13.59 36.03
CA ASN A 118 -7.32 -14.81 35.47
C ASN A 118 -7.52 -14.59 33.97
N PRO A 119 -7.39 -15.63 33.14
CA PRO A 119 -7.62 -15.50 31.71
C PRO A 119 -9.11 -15.25 31.46
N LEU A 120 -9.44 -14.45 30.44
CA LEU A 120 -10.82 -14.13 30.08
C LEU A 120 -11.53 -15.36 29.53
N THR A 121 -12.78 -15.57 29.90
CA THR A 121 -13.65 -16.50 29.17
C THR A 121 -14.01 -15.93 27.79
N LEU A 122 -14.41 -16.79 26.85
CA LEU A 122 -14.92 -16.32 25.55
C LEU A 122 -16.07 -15.32 25.70
N ALA A 123 -17.00 -15.55 26.63
CA ALA A 123 -18.12 -14.64 26.87
C ALA A 123 -17.64 -13.24 27.32
N GLN A 124 -16.69 -13.17 28.25
CA GLN A 124 -16.10 -11.91 28.69
C GLN A 124 -15.34 -11.21 27.55
N PHE A 125 -14.63 -11.98 26.73
CA PHE A 125 -13.92 -11.44 25.58
C PHE A 125 -14.88 -10.89 24.51
N THR A 126 -16.01 -11.56 24.26
CA THR A 126 -17.09 -11.05 23.39
C THR A 126 -17.65 -9.73 23.92
N SER A 127 -17.92 -9.62 25.22
CA SER A 127 -18.37 -8.34 25.80
C SER A 127 -17.34 -7.22 25.64
N ILE A 128 -16.04 -7.53 25.76
CA ILE A 128 -14.97 -6.54 25.48
C ILE A 128 -14.99 -6.12 24.00
N LEU A 129 -15.20 -7.05 23.08
CA LEU A 129 -15.28 -6.74 21.65
C LEU A 129 -16.45 -5.84 21.31
N GLU A 130 -17.62 -6.06 21.91
CA GLU A 130 -18.81 -5.22 21.74
C GLU A 130 -18.54 -3.78 22.21
N GLU A 131 -17.89 -3.61 23.37
CA GLU A 131 -17.50 -2.29 23.88
C GLU A 131 -16.41 -1.63 23.02
N ILE A 132 -15.43 -2.39 22.54
CA ILE A 132 -14.41 -1.90 21.61
C ILE A 132 -15.03 -1.46 20.28
N GLU A 133 -16.02 -2.18 19.77
CA GLU A 133 -16.74 -1.80 18.56
C GLU A 133 -17.49 -0.48 18.77
N ALA A 134 -18.19 -0.33 19.90
CA ALA A 134 -18.87 0.91 20.27
C ALA A 134 -17.88 2.09 20.38
N LEU A 135 -16.71 1.88 20.98
CA LEU A 135 -15.64 2.89 21.04
C LEU A 135 -15.08 3.21 19.64
N ALA A 136 -14.87 2.20 18.78
CA ALA A 136 -14.33 2.36 17.44
C ALA A 136 -15.27 3.13 16.50
N TYR A 137 -16.59 2.98 16.68
CA TYR A 137 -17.60 3.80 16.02
C TYR A 137 -17.47 5.29 16.37
N SER A 138 -16.98 5.62 17.57
CA SER A 138 -16.93 7.00 18.08
C SER A 138 -15.67 7.79 17.71
N ILE A 139 -14.64 7.13 17.18
CA ILE A 139 -13.37 7.78 16.81
C ILE A 139 -13.31 8.06 15.30
N HIS A 140 -12.41 8.99 14.91
CA HIS A 140 -12.22 9.37 13.51
C HIS A 140 -11.68 8.23 12.64
N GLU A 141 -11.99 8.30 11.34
CA GLU A 141 -11.34 7.47 10.32
C GLU A 141 -9.82 7.67 10.36
N ASN A 142 -9.06 6.63 9.97
CA ASN A 142 -7.59 6.60 10.09
C ASN A 142 -7.03 6.66 11.53
N VAL A 143 -7.87 6.54 12.57
CA VAL A 143 -7.41 6.26 13.95
C VAL A 143 -7.41 4.76 14.17
N HIS A 144 -6.23 4.17 14.35
CA HIS A 144 -6.08 2.73 14.52
C HIS A 144 -5.53 2.38 15.90
N LEU A 145 -5.86 1.19 16.40
CA LEU A 145 -5.31 0.67 17.65
C LEU A 145 -4.81 -0.76 17.47
N LEU A 146 -3.61 -1.03 17.98
CA LEU A 146 -3.09 -2.39 18.19
C LEU A 146 -3.16 -2.70 19.68
N LEU A 147 -4.27 -3.32 20.09
CA LEU A 147 -4.49 -3.76 21.46
C LEU A 147 -3.82 -5.11 21.66
N SER A 148 -2.62 -5.07 22.24
CA SER A 148 -1.78 -6.23 22.48
C SER A 148 -1.54 -6.42 23.98
N SER A 149 -1.75 -7.59 24.55
CA SER A 149 -2.63 -8.65 24.07
C SER A 149 -3.51 -9.13 25.22
N PHE A 150 -4.55 -9.89 24.91
CA PHE A 150 -5.48 -10.49 25.87
C PHE A 150 -5.14 -11.97 26.08
N SER A 151 -5.39 -12.46 27.29
CA SER A 151 -5.38 -13.89 27.59
C SER A 151 -6.82 -14.39 27.58
N VAL A 152 -7.15 -15.33 26.69
CA VAL A 152 -8.52 -15.83 26.49
C VAL A 152 -8.53 -17.35 26.57
N ILE A 153 -9.42 -17.94 27.37
CA ILE A 153 -9.61 -19.39 27.43
C ILE A 153 -10.58 -19.84 26.34
N SER A 154 -10.13 -20.77 25.51
CA SER A 154 -10.97 -21.45 24.52
C SER A 154 -11.95 -22.42 25.18
N ASN A 155 -12.95 -22.89 24.42
CA ASN A 155 -13.88 -23.93 24.88
C ASN A 155 -13.18 -25.24 25.28
N GLN A 156 -11.95 -25.46 24.80
CA GLN A 156 -11.10 -26.61 25.09
C GLN A 156 -10.20 -26.41 26.32
N GLY A 157 -10.27 -25.25 26.99
CA GLY A 157 -9.42 -24.95 28.16
C GLY A 157 -7.98 -24.55 27.78
N GLU A 158 -7.75 -24.18 26.52
CA GLU A 158 -6.45 -23.68 26.05
C GLU A 158 -6.37 -22.16 26.25
N ASN A 159 -5.22 -21.67 26.72
CA ASN A 159 -4.98 -20.22 26.82
C ASN A 159 -4.51 -19.66 25.46
N LEU A 160 -5.25 -18.68 24.95
CA LEU A 160 -5.00 -17.97 23.71
C LEU A 160 -4.45 -16.56 24.01
N ASN A 161 -3.48 -16.12 23.20
CA ASN A 161 -2.84 -14.81 23.24
C ASN A 161 -3.35 -14.05 22.04
N VAL A 162 -4.31 -13.18 22.31
CA VAL A 162 -5.14 -12.56 21.29
C VAL A 162 -4.79 -11.09 21.19
N VAL A 163 -4.50 -10.64 19.98
CA VAL A 163 -4.29 -9.22 19.64
C VAL A 163 -5.48 -8.74 18.84
N LEU A 164 -5.89 -7.50 19.09
CA LEU A 164 -6.89 -6.82 18.27
C LEU A 164 -6.23 -5.70 17.48
N TYR A 165 -6.49 -5.67 16.18
CA TYR A 165 -6.21 -4.52 15.34
C TYR A 165 -7.52 -3.82 14.99
N VAL A 166 -7.71 -2.63 15.54
CA VAL A 166 -8.95 -1.86 15.42
C VAL A 166 -8.72 -0.70 14.47
N GLN A 167 -9.64 -0.51 13.53
CA GLN A 167 -9.70 0.62 12.61
C GLN A 167 -10.97 1.40 12.93
N GLY A 168 -10.79 2.65 13.36
CA GLY A 168 -11.86 3.59 13.64
C GLY A 168 -12.58 4.06 12.39
N GLY A 169 -13.80 4.56 12.57
CA GLY A 169 -14.64 5.07 11.49
C GLY A 169 -16.03 4.43 11.47
N GLN A 170 -16.71 4.56 10.34
CA GLN A 170 -18.12 4.19 10.17
C GLN A 170 -18.29 3.44 8.84
N PRO A 171 -18.34 2.08 8.82
CA PRO A 171 -18.24 1.18 9.98
C PRO A 171 -16.79 0.98 10.46
N PRO A 172 -16.57 0.69 11.75
CA PRO A 172 -15.28 0.28 12.26
C PRO A 172 -14.94 -1.13 11.77
N LYS A 173 -13.66 -1.48 11.82
CA LYS A 173 -13.19 -2.83 11.53
C LYS A 173 -12.30 -3.33 12.65
N ILE A 174 -12.57 -4.52 13.15
CA ILE A 174 -11.80 -5.18 14.21
C ILE A 174 -11.28 -6.50 13.66
N ASP A 175 -9.96 -6.63 13.53
CA ASP A 175 -9.31 -7.87 13.17
C ASP A 175 -8.75 -8.53 14.44
N THR A 176 -9.17 -9.76 14.72
CA THR A 176 -8.67 -10.55 15.86
C THR A 176 -7.62 -11.53 15.40
N ILE A 177 -6.43 -11.47 16.00
CA ILE A 177 -5.24 -12.22 15.61
C ILE A 177 -4.76 -13.02 16.81
N VAL A 178 -4.62 -14.33 16.64
CA VAL A 178 -4.04 -15.18 17.68
C VAL A 178 -2.61 -15.55 17.38
N LYS A 179 -1.77 -15.48 18.42
CA LYS A 179 -0.36 -15.92 18.39
C LYS A 179 -0.24 -17.38 17.94
N GLY A 180 0.65 -17.64 16.99
CA GLY A 180 0.88 -18.97 16.45
C GLY A 180 1.84 -19.84 17.28
N PHE A 181 2.86 -19.23 17.88
CA PHE A 181 3.98 -19.97 18.49
C PHE A 181 4.20 -19.62 19.96
N ALA A 182 4.20 -20.63 20.83
CA ALA A 182 4.44 -20.46 22.26
C ALA A 182 5.88 -20.00 22.58
N SER A 183 6.04 -19.15 23.59
CA SER A 183 7.31 -18.70 24.16
C SER A 183 7.48 -19.15 25.61
N LYS A 184 8.74 -19.29 26.05
CA LYS A 184 9.07 -19.65 27.44
C LYS A 184 8.64 -18.59 28.47
N ILE A 185 8.41 -17.36 28.03
CA ILE A 185 7.99 -16.26 28.91
C ILE A 185 6.47 -16.09 28.99
N ASP A 186 5.71 -16.87 28.20
CA ASP A 186 4.25 -16.82 28.18
C ASP A 186 3.68 -17.05 29.58
N ILE A 187 2.56 -16.39 29.87
CA ILE A 187 1.87 -16.54 31.15
C ILE A 187 1.15 -17.88 31.19
N THR A 188 1.42 -18.65 32.23
CA THR A 188 0.74 -19.91 32.54
C THR A 188 -0.25 -19.69 33.68
N TYR A 189 -1.51 -20.08 33.48
CA TYR A 189 -2.54 -20.01 34.52
C TYR A 189 -2.77 -21.40 35.13
N PRO A 190 -3.01 -21.53 36.46
CA PRO A 190 -3.07 -22.83 37.14
C PRO A 190 -4.07 -23.85 36.57
N ASN A 191 -5.15 -23.38 35.93
CA ASN A 191 -6.23 -24.22 35.41
C ASN A 191 -6.35 -24.17 33.87
N ALA A 192 -5.35 -23.60 33.18
CA ALA A 192 -5.33 -23.52 31.73
C ALA A 192 -4.22 -24.41 31.18
N THR A 193 -4.49 -25.10 30.07
CA THR A 193 -3.40 -25.76 29.36
C THR A 193 -2.48 -24.72 28.73
N ASN A 194 -1.18 -24.99 28.76
CA ASN A 194 -0.18 -24.10 28.18
C ASN A 194 -0.43 -23.92 26.69
N PHE A 195 -0.06 -22.72 26.24
CA PHE A 195 -0.10 -22.24 24.86
C PHE A 195 0.22 -23.35 23.84
N SER A 196 -0.78 -23.78 23.05
CA SER A 196 -0.63 -24.88 22.10
C SER A 196 -1.57 -24.72 20.91
N GLN A 197 -1.35 -23.69 20.08
CA GLN A 197 -2.21 -23.48 18.90
C GLN A 197 -1.62 -23.99 17.58
N GLN A 198 -0.41 -24.55 17.60
CA GLN A 198 0.12 -25.30 16.46
C GLN A 198 0.64 -26.67 16.91
N LYS A 199 -0.28 -27.60 17.22
CA LYS A 199 0.04 -29.03 17.31
C LYS A 199 0.21 -29.69 15.94
N ASN A 200 -0.35 -29.10 14.88
CA ASN A 200 -0.23 -29.61 13.52
C ASN A 200 0.65 -28.69 12.67
N ILE A 201 1.87 -29.16 12.42
CA ILE A 201 2.85 -28.63 11.46
C ILE A 201 2.35 -28.82 10.01
N ASP A 202 1.28 -29.59 9.81
CA ASP A 202 0.60 -29.73 8.52
C ASP A 202 -0.27 -28.50 8.25
N PHE A 203 0.40 -27.47 7.74
CA PHE A 203 -0.17 -26.34 7.02
C PHE A 203 -1.03 -26.83 5.85
N ASP A 204 -2.27 -27.27 6.12
CA ASP A 204 -3.20 -27.59 5.05
C ASP A 204 -3.60 -26.31 4.31
N THR A 205 -2.98 -26.13 3.15
CA THR A 205 -3.21 -25.03 2.23
C THR A 205 -4.65 -24.92 1.75
N ALA A 206 -5.47 -25.98 1.87
CA ALA A 206 -6.83 -26.04 1.33
C ALA A 206 -7.89 -25.34 2.21
N GLN A 207 -7.66 -25.18 3.53
CA GLN A 207 -8.61 -24.51 4.43
C GLN A 207 -8.50 -22.98 4.44
N ARG A 208 -7.59 -22.40 3.66
CA ARG A 208 -7.38 -20.96 3.58
C ARG A 208 -8.38 -20.28 2.64
N LYS A 209 -9.68 -20.46 2.86
CA LYS A 209 -10.72 -19.70 2.16
C LYS A 209 -10.81 -18.32 2.83
N SER A 210 -10.50 -17.28 2.05
CA SER A 210 -10.53 -15.86 2.41
C SER A 210 -9.61 -15.39 3.56
N VAL A 211 -9.24 -14.11 3.51
CA VAL A 211 -8.74 -13.34 4.66
C VAL A 211 -9.84 -13.45 5.73
N SER A 212 -9.72 -14.39 6.65
CA SER A 212 -10.64 -14.50 7.79
C SER A 212 -10.34 -13.34 8.72
N ALA A 213 -10.96 -12.20 8.45
CA ALA A 213 -11.31 -11.26 9.49
C ALA A 213 -12.33 -12.00 10.35
N TYR A 214 -11.96 -12.31 11.59
CA TYR A 214 -12.99 -12.47 12.60
C TYR A 214 -13.61 -11.08 12.75
N THR A 215 -14.75 -10.85 12.11
CA THR A 215 -15.56 -9.65 12.34
C THR A 215 -16.48 -10.01 13.51
N GLY A 216 -16.28 -9.39 14.67
CA GLY A 216 -17.28 -9.47 15.74
C GLY A 216 -18.65 -9.01 15.21
N GLY A 217 -19.74 -9.68 15.59
CA GLY A 217 -21.10 -9.20 15.32
C GLY A 217 -22.01 -10.06 14.44
N GLU A 218 -21.53 -11.12 13.77
CA GLU A 218 -22.41 -12.03 12.99
C GLU A 218 -22.37 -13.48 13.49
N ASN A 219 -23.56 -14.11 13.56
CA ASN A 219 -23.86 -15.46 14.08
C ASN A 219 -22.67 -16.45 14.05
N VAL A 220 -22.03 -16.57 15.20
CA VAL A 220 -20.87 -17.43 15.48
C VAL A 220 -21.29 -18.89 15.44
N SER A 221 -21.35 -19.47 14.24
CA SER A 221 -21.27 -20.92 14.08
C SER A 221 -19.79 -21.29 14.04
N GLU A 222 -19.29 -21.75 15.20
CA GLU A 222 -17.91 -22.17 15.49
C GLU A 222 -16.92 -21.02 15.77
N GLY A 223 -16.63 -20.78 17.06
CA GLY A 223 -15.74 -19.74 17.59
C GLY A 223 -14.25 -19.88 17.23
N LEU A 224 -13.93 -19.90 15.94
CA LEU A 224 -12.57 -19.91 15.41
C LEU A 224 -12.02 -18.48 15.36
N ILE A 225 -11.19 -18.12 16.32
CA ILE A 225 -10.40 -16.89 16.27
C ILE A 225 -9.28 -17.09 15.25
N SER A 226 -9.16 -16.16 14.30
CA SER A 226 -8.23 -16.24 13.17
C SER A 226 -6.76 -16.12 13.61
N ASN A 227 -5.88 -16.88 12.97
CA ASN A 227 -4.42 -16.72 13.07
C ASN A 227 -3.83 -15.92 11.89
N ASN A 228 -4.69 -15.30 11.08
CA ASN A 228 -4.25 -14.49 9.95
C ASN A 228 -3.68 -13.16 10.43
N SER A 229 -2.36 -13.00 10.30
CA SER A 229 -1.64 -11.79 10.70
C SER A 229 -1.36 -10.83 9.54
N ILE A 230 -1.90 -11.11 8.34
CA ILE A 230 -1.80 -10.25 7.15
C ILE A 230 -3.15 -9.59 6.88
N LEU A 231 -3.17 -8.27 7.00
CA LEU A 231 -4.34 -7.43 6.80
C LEU A 231 -4.12 -6.53 5.58
N GLU A 232 -5.19 -6.24 4.86
CA GLU A 232 -5.22 -5.14 3.90
C GLU A 232 -5.97 -3.97 4.50
N ILE A 233 -5.33 -2.80 4.45
CA ILE A 233 -5.80 -1.56 5.06
C ILE A 233 -6.00 -0.52 3.95
N GLU A 234 -7.11 0.21 4.01
CA GLU A 234 -7.43 1.34 3.14
C GLU A 234 -7.61 2.59 4.00
N THR A 235 -6.94 3.69 3.64
CA THR A 235 -7.12 4.99 4.29
C THR A 235 -8.39 5.68 3.80
N ARG A 236 -8.84 6.72 4.50
CA ARG A 236 -9.92 7.59 4.03
C ARG A 236 -9.67 8.18 2.63
N GLY A 237 -8.41 8.44 2.26
CA GLY A 237 -8.04 8.92 0.93
C GLY A 237 -8.03 7.86 -0.17
N GLY A 238 -8.32 6.59 0.16
CA GLY A 238 -8.35 5.45 -0.76
C GLY A 238 -6.98 4.80 -1.00
N ALA A 239 -5.94 5.20 -0.26
CA ALA A 239 -4.63 4.56 -0.36
C ALA A 239 -4.65 3.22 0.37
N ARG A 240 -4.09 2.17 -0.26
CA ARG A 240 -4.07 0.80 0.27
C ARG A 240 -2.66 0.38 0.65
N PHE A 241 -2.53 -0.43 1.70
CA PHE A 241 -1.26 -1.08 2.08
C PHE A 241 -1.51 -2.43 2.77
N ILE A 242 -0.49 -3.29 2.76
CA ILE A 242 -0.50 -4.55 3.52
C ILE A 242 0.09 -4.33 4.90
N GLN A 243 -0.62 -4.72 5.94
CA GLN A 243 -0.15 -4.71 7.33
C GLN A 243 0.12 -6.15 7.79
N ALA A 244 1.36 -6.42 8.18
CA ALA A 244 1.71 -7.62 8.95
C ALA A 244 1.77 -7.30 10.45
N ILE A 245 1.30 -8.23 11.28
CA ILE A 245 1.35 -8.15 12.75
C ILE A 245 1.89 -9.47 13.30
N ASP A 246 3.18 -9.51 13.62
CA ASP A 246 3.76 -10.65 14.32
C ASP A 246 3.65 -10.46 15.84
N ILE A 247 3.31 -11.55 16.55
CA ILE A 247 3.26 -11.59 18.01
C ILE A 247 4.43 -12.42 18.51
N CYS A 248 5.46 -11.74 19.03
CA CYS A 248 6.63 -12.37 19.63
C CYS A 248 7.23 -13.43 18.69
N LEU A 249 7.35 -14.69 19.11
CA LEU A 249 8.00 -15.75 18.33
C LEU A 249 7.36 -16.04 16.97
N ASP A 250 6.13 -15.60 16.69
CA ASP A 250 5.58 -15.63 15.32
C ASP A 250 6.53 -15.01 14.30
N HIS A 251 7.26 -13.97 14.73
CA HIS A 251 8.28 -13.31 13.94
C HIS A 251 9.46 -14.21 13.61
N ALA A 252 10.07 -14.83 14.63
CA ALA A 252 11.20 -15.74 14.47
C ALA A 252 10.85 -16.95 13.58
N TYR A 253 9.59 -17.38 13.62
CA TYR A 253 9.08 -18.46 12.77
C TYR A 253 8.58 -18.00 11.39
N LEU A 254 8.78 -16.73 11.04
CA LEU A 254 8.42 -16.14 9.75
C LEU A 254 6.92 -16.23 9.45
N HIS A 255 6.05 -16.19 10.47
CA HIS A 255 4.61 -16.50 10.36
C HIS A 255 3.90 -15.61 9.33
N SER A 256 3.89 -14.29 9.54
CA SER A 256 3.27 -13.34 8.60
C SER A 256 3.85 -13.45 7.19
N LYS A 257 5.18 -13.59 7.08
CA LYS A 257 5.86 -13.73 5.79
C LYS A 257 5.46 -15.01 5.04
N LYS A 258 5.34 -16.14 5.74
CA LYS A 258 4.87 -17.42 5.17
C LYS A 258 3.40 -17.31 4.74
N LEU A 259 2.55 -16.63 5.51
CA LEU A 259 1.17 -16.36 5.12
C LEU A 259 1.09 -15.53 3.84
N LEU A 260 1.81 -14.42 3.76
CA LEU A 260 1.85 -13.55 2.58
C LEU A 260 2.40 -14.31 1.36
N LEU A 261 3.52 -15.01 1.49
CA LEU A 261 4.08 -15.83 0.41
C LEU A 261 3.08 -16.86 -0.10
N ALA A 262 2.34 -17.48 0.80
CA ALA A 262 1.36 -18.47 0.40
C ALA A 262 0.10 -17.84 -0.22
N GLN A 263 -0.28 -16.62 0.15
CA GLN A 263 -1.31 -15.85 -0.58
C GLN A 263 -0.83 -15.53 -2.01
N LEU A 264 0.42 -15.09 -2.17
CA LEU A 264 1.01 -14.78 -3.48
C LEU A 264 1.13 -16.00 -4.40
N ASN A 265 1.22 -17.20 -3.84
CA ASN A 265 1.33 -18.45 -4.61
C ASN A 265 -0.01 -19.10 -4.96
N ARG A 266 -1.16 -18.53 -4.55
CA ARG A 266 -2.50 -19.06 -4.88
C ARG A 266 -2.96 -18.64 -6.28
N THR A 267 -4.12 -19.16 -6.66
CA THR A 267 -4.90 -18.67 -7.81
C THR A 267 -4.99 -17.15 -7.75
N ILE A 268 -4.52 -16.50 -8.81
CA ILE A 268 -4.46 -15.05 -8.91
C ILE A 268 -5.88 -14.49 -8.96
N ASP A 269 -6.22 -13.65 -7.99
CA ASP A 269 -7.38 -12.80 -8.08
C ASP A 269 -7.08 -11.64 -9.05
N TYR A 270 -7.84 -11.59 -10.15
CA TYR A 270 -7.71 -10.55 -11.16
C TYR A 270 -8.64 -9.36 -10.92
N THR A 271 -9.38 -9.32 -9.81
CA THR A 271 -10.34 -8.24 -9.51
C THR A 271 -9.69 -7.01 -8.89
N HIS A 272 -8.55 -7.16 -8.23
CA HIS A 272 -7.81 -6.06 -7.62
C HIS A 272 -6.30 -6.31 -7.67
N SER A 273 -5.51 -5.23 -7.76
CA SER A 273 -4.06 -5.32 -7.56
C SER A 273 -3.75 -5.43 -6.06
N MET A 274 -2.66 -6.10 -5.74
CA MET A 274 -2.09 -6.06 -4.40
C MET A 274 -1.57 -4.64 -4.12
N PRO A 275 -1.72 -4.11 -2.90
CA PRO A 275 -1.07 -2.87 -2.53
C PRO A 275 0.45 -2.91 -2.75
N GLU A 276 1.07 -1.81 -3.16
CA GLU A 276 2.53 -1.73 -3.36
C GLU A 276 3.29 -1.29 -2.09
N GLN A 277 2.56 -0.83 -1.06
CA GLN A 277 3.10 -0.43 0.23
C GLN A 277 2.88 -1.51 1.28
N ALA A 278 3.81 -1.60 2.23
CA ALA A 278 3.75 -2.57 3.31
C ALA A 278 4.12 -1.91 4.65
N ASP A 279 3.43 -2.35 5.69
CA ASP A 279 3.81 -2.12 7.08
C ASP A 279 3.98 -3.44 7.82
N HIS A 280 4.94 -3.50 8.73
CA HIS A 280 5.20 -4.67 9.54
C HIS A 280 5.36 -4.25 10.99
N ILE A 281 4.44 -4.71 11.83
CA ILE A 281 4.48 -4.52 13.27
C ILE A 281 4.92 -5.81 13.93
N LEU A 282 5.82 -5.69 14.90
CA LEU A 282 6.13 -6.74 15.86
C LEU A 282 5.72 -6.27 17.24
N THR A 283 4.74 -6.93 17.87
CA THR A 283 4.45 -6.73 19.30
C THR A 283 5.07 -7.88 20.10
N SER A 284 5.88 -7.55 21.09
CA SER A 284 6.59 -8.55 21.90
C SER A 284 6.87 -8.07 23.33
N ASN A 285 7.49 -8.95 24.11
CA ASN A 285 8.00 -8.62 25.45
C ASN A 285 9.47 -9.04 25.67
N SER A 286 10.12 -9.71 24.69
CA SER A 286 11.45 -10.28 24.92
C SER A 286 12.26 -10.71 23.70
N ILE A 287 11.79 -10.44 22.47
CA ILE A 287 12.47 -10.96 21.27
C ILE A 287 13.02 -9.83 20.43
N ASP A 288 14.16 -10.11 19.79
CA ASP A 288 14.75 -9.20 18.82
C ASP A 288 14.14 -9.42 17.42
N PRO A 289 13.98 -8.35 16.62
CA PRO A 289 13.51 -8.48 15.24
C PRO A 289 14.50 -9.27 14.37
N GLU A 290 13.99 -10.24 13.61
CA GLU A 290 14.77 -11.07 12.71
C GLU A 290 14.69 -10.55 11.27
N ARG A 291 15.85 -10.31 10.66
CA ARG A 291 15.92 -9.79 9.29
C ARG A 291 15.22 -10.69 8.26
N ALA A 292 15.25 -12.01 8.44
CA ALA A 292 14.65 -12.96 7.51
C ALA A 292 13.10 -12.89 7.51
N ALA A 293 12.51 -12.48 8.64
CA ALA A 293 11.07 -12.37 8.86
C ALA A 293 10.44 -11.12 8.25
N LYS A 294 11.27 -10.11 7.94
CA LYS A 294 10.83 -8.84 7.35
C LYS A 294 9.98 -9.04 6.08
N ILE A 295 8.79 -8.43 6.07
CA ILE A 295 7.98 -8.22 4.86
C ILE A 295 8.16 -6.82 4.23
N SER A 296 8.62 -5.86 5.04
CA SER A 296 8.96 -4.47 4.67
C SER A 296 10.43 -4.19 5.04
N PRO A 297 11.06 -3.12 4.51
CA PRO A 297 12.44 -2.77 4.85
C PRO A 297 12.68 -2.56 6.36
N SER A 298 11.72 -1.95 7.05
CA SER A 298 11.71 -1.70 8.49
C SER A 298 10.61 -2.48 9.19
N ILE A 299 10.77 -2.71 10.50
CA ILE A 299 9.75 -3.30 11.38
C ILE A 299 9.46 -2.27 12.45
N PHE A 300 8.18 -1.98 12.71
CA PHE A 300 7.78 -1.23 13.88
C PHE A 300 7.66 -2.17 15.09
N HIS A 301 8.65 -2.13 15.97
CA HIS A 301 8.79 -3.06 17.09
C HIS A 301 8.28 -2.41 18.36
N ILE A 302 7.27 -3.03 18.96
CA ILE A 302 6.63 -2.59 20.19
C ILE A 302 7.01 -3.59 21.28
N ASP A 303 8.02 -3.21 22.05
CA ASP A 303 8.55 -3.98 23.18
C ASP A 303 8.64 -3.09 24.43
N PRO A 304 8.43 -3.60 25.64
CA PRO A 304 8.52 -2.81 26.87
C PRO A 304 9.90 -2.18 27.12
N ASP A 305 10.98 -2.72 26.54
CA ASP A 305 12.30 -2.12 26.59
C ASP A 305 12.67 -1.44 25.26
N PRO A 306 12.52 -0.12 25.15
CA PRO A 306 12.77 0.56 23.90
C PRO A 306 14.24 0.73 23.50
N THR A 307 15.17 0.16 24.26
CA THR A 307 16.60 0.33 24.01
C THR A 307 17.23 -0.83 23.22
N THR A 308 16.51 -1.95 23.07
CA THR A 308 17.01 -3.18 22.44
C THR A 308 16.61 -3.37 20.96
N PHE A 309 15.91 -2.41 20.34
CA PHE A 309 15.18 -2.65 19.07
C PHE A 309 16.00 -2.79 17.76
N ASP A 310 15.26 -3.04 16.66
CA ASP A 310 15.66 -2.64 15.32
C ASP A 310 16.12 -1.17 15.31
N LYS A 311 17.23 -0.91 14.59
CA LYS A 311 17.87 0.40 14.49
C LYS A 311 16.87 1.50 14.11
N ASP A 312 15.94 1.19 13.20
CA ASP A 312 14.99 2.16 12.66
C ASP A 312 13.99 2.67 13.72
N ASN A 313 13.68 1.88 14.76
CA ASN A 313 12.81 2.33 15.86
C ASN A 313 13.59 3.09 16.94
N ARG A 314 14.82 2.64 17.26
CA ARG A 314 15.67 3.31 18.28
C ARG A 314 16.08 4.71 17.88
N GLU A 315 16.36 4.91 16.60
CA GLU A 315 16.82 6.19 16.07
C GLU A 315 15.65 7.10 15.67
N ARG A 316 14.40 6.61 15.75
CA ARG A 316 13.21 7.41 15.43
C ARG A 316 13.02 8.47 16.51
N LEU A 317 13.10 9.72 16.09
CA LEU A 317 12.92 10.86 16.97
C LEU A 317 11.51 10.86 17.56
N ILE A 318 11.43 11.23 18.83
CA ILE A 318 10.16 11.51 19.51
C ILE A 318 9.65 12.84 18.97
N ASN A 319 8.35 12.93 18.76
CA ASN A 319 7.71 14.16 18.36
C ASN A 319 7.62 15.09 19.58
N GLU A 320 8.40 16.18 19.57
CA GLU A 320 8.60 17.05 20.75
C GLU A 320 7.47 18.05 20.97
N ASP A 321 6.56 18.26 20.01
CA ASP A 321 5.46 19.17 20.28
C ASP A 321 4.58 18.56 21.39
N ASN A 322 4.16 19.39 22.35
CA ASN A 322 3.32 18.96 23.46
C ASN A 322 1.86 18.75 22.97
N PHE A 323 1.64 17.73 22.14
CA PHE A 323 0.39 17.52 21.39
C PHE A 323 -0.83 17.27 22.25
N LEU A 324 -0.66 16.58 23.38
CA LEU A 324 -1.75 16.25 24.29
C LEU A 324 -1.56 16.97 25.60
N LYS A 325 -2.48 17.89 25.90
CA LYS A 325 -2.55 18.52 27.22
C LYS A 325 -3.27 17.55 28.15
N PRO A 326 -2.70 17.13 29.28
CA PRO A 326 -3.38 16.22 30.21
C PRO A 326 -4.79 16.69 30.60
N ALA A 327 -5.01 18.00 30.66
CA ALA A 327 -6.31 18.61 30.95
C ALA A 327 -7.41 18.33 29.91
N THR A 328 -7.08 17.86 28.71
CA THR A 328 -8.06 17.47 27.69
C THR A 328 -8.41 15.98 27.75
N ILE A 329 -7.69 15.19 28.55
CA ILE A 329 -7.99 13.77 28.77
C ILE A 329 -8.76 13.70 30.07
N GLU A 330 -10.06 13.43 29.99
CA GLU A 330 -10.92 13.39 31.15
C GLU A 330 -10.56 12.19 32.05
N PRO A 331 -10.11 12.42 33.30
CA PRO A 331 -9.90 11.33 34.23
C PRO A 331 -11.24 10.62 34.49
N ILE A 332 -11.22 9.30 34.49
CA ILE A 332 -12.42 8.52 34.77
C ILE A 332 -12.74 8.64 36.26
N SER A 333 -13.88 9.25 36.58
CA SER A 333 -14.25 9.72 37.93
C SER A 333 -14.20 8.67 39.04
N HIS A 334 -14.41 7.39 38.70
CA HIS A 334 -14.37 6.27 39.65
C HIS A 334 -12.94 5.82 40.03
N TYR A 335 -11.89 6.40 39.43
CA TYR A 335 -10.49 6.11 39.74
C TYR A 335 -9.77 7.34 40.33
N PRO A 336 -10.02 7.71 41.60
CA PRO A 336 -9.56 8.98 42.19
C PRO A 336 -8.04 9.10 42.42
N LYS A 337 -7.29 8.02 42.25
CA LYS A 337 -5.82 7.97 42.37
C LYS A 337 -5.14 7.96 41.00
N MET A 338 -5.91 7.84 39.91
CA MET A 338 -5.39 7.96 38.55
C MET A 338 -4.91 9.39 38.32
N GLN A 339 -3.71 9.54 37.76
CA GLN A 339 -3.17 10.84 37.37
C GLN A 339 -2.63 10.77 35.96
N ILE A 340 -2.91 11.81 35.18
CA ILE A 340 -2.38 11.99 33.82
C ILE A 340 -1.47 13.20 33.86
N LEU A 341 -0.18 12.99 33.59
CA LEU A 341 0.86 14.00 33.73
C LEU A 341 1.59 14.16 32.39
N ASN A 342 1.99 15.39 32.03
CA ASN A 342 2.89 15.59 30.91
C ASN A 342 4.34 15.54 31.42
N LYS A 343 5.13 14.59 30.92
CA LYS A 343 6.51 14.37 31.37
C LYS A 343 7.34 13.70 30.26
N ASP A 344 8.62 14.05 30.18
CA ASP A 344 9.62 13.40 29.31
C ASP A 344 9.17 13.28 27.84
N ASN A 345 8.57 14.35 27.29
CA ASN A 345 8.02 14.42 25.93
C ASN A 345 6.91 13.39 25.65
N GLY A 346 6.08 13.10 26.66
CA GLY A 346 4.95 12.18 26.55
C GLY A 346 3.93 12.33 27.68
N ILE A 347 2.91 11.47 27.67
CA ILE A 347 1.93 11.41 28.75
C ILE A 347 2.31 10.28 29.69
N HIS A 348 2.43 10.57 30.98
CA HIS A 348 2.52 9.56 32.03
C HIS A 348 1.14 9.34 32.64
N VAL A 349 0.71 8.08 32.71
CA VAL A 349 -0.51 7.68 33.40
C VAL A 349 -0.12 6.87 34.63
N ILE A 350 -0.38 7.45 35.80
CA ILE A 350 -0.09 6.87 37.11
C ILE A 350 -1.36 6.30 37.69
N ASN A 351 -1.29 5.09 38.26
CA ASN A 351 -2.43 4.31 38.75
C ASN A 351 -3.57 4.24 37.73
N PRO A 352 -3.35 3.71 36.51
CA PRO A 352 -4.44 3.54 35.55
C PRO A 352 -5.53 2.59 36.07
N PRO A 353 -6.72 2.56 35.44
CA PRO A 353 -7.80 1.65 35.83
C PRO A 353 -7.35 0.18 35.86
N PHE A 354 -6.48 -0.21 34.93
CA PHE A 354 -5.96 -1.56 34.77
C PHE A 354 -4.45 -1.55 34.51
N GLY A 355 -3.74 -2.58 34.95
CA GLY A 355 -2.32 -2.76 34.64
C GLY A 355 -1.38 -1.93 35.52
N SER A 356 -0.21 -1.56 35.00
CA SER A 356 0.84 -0.80 35.68
C SER A 356 0.92 0.63 35.14
N ASP A 357 1.63 1.51 35.85
CA ASP A 357 1.90 2.86 35.36
C ASP A 357 2.62 2.81 34.01
N TYR A 358 2.23 3.69 33.09
CA TYR A 358 2.79 3.72 31.74
C TYR A 358 3.04 5.14 31.26
N ARG A 359 3.85 5.24 30.22
CA ARG A 359 4.04 6.47 29.43
C ARG A 359 3.63 6.24 28.00
N VAL A 360 2.97 7.22 27.39
CA VAL A 360 2.66 7.26 25.96
C VAL A 360 3.69 8.13 25.26
N VAL A 361 4.37 7.55 24.28
CA VAL A 361 5.37 8.23 23.45
C VAL A 361 4.82 8.37 22.03
N ALA A 362 4.89 9.58 21.47
CA ALA A 362 4.58 9.85 20.08
C ALA A 362 5.86 9.92 19.26
N TYR A 363 6.02 9.04 18.27
CA TYR A 363 7.19 9.03 17.39
C TYR A 363 6.96 9.87 16.14
N GLN A 364 7.95 10.59 15.61
CA GLN A 364 7.80 11.36 14.37
C GLN A 364 7.17 10.55 13.23
N GLU A 365 6.29 11.14 12.44
CA GLU A 365 5.66 10.51 11.28
C GLU A 365 6.63 9.70 10.40
N ARG A 366 6.21 8.50 9.97
CA ARG A 366 6.96 7.70 8.99
C ARG A 366 6.12 7.44 7.75
N LYS A 367 6.76 7.54 6.59
CA LYS A 367 6.15 7.14 5.32
C LYS A 367 6.28 5.64 5.15
N LEU A 368 5.21 4.98 4.74
CA LEU A 368 5.27 3.57 4.42
C LEU A 368 6.13 3.36 3.17
N GLY A 369 6.97 2.33 3.24
CA GLY A 369 7.78 1.86 2.12
C GLY A 369 7.08 0.76 1.35
N GLY A 370 7.78 0.22 0.35
CA GLY A 370 7.38 -1.01 -0.31
C GLY A 370 7.72 -2.26 0.50
N PHE A 371 7.72 -3.41 -0.17
CA PHE A 371 8.07 -4.69 0.43
C PHE A 371 9.58 -4.89 0.52
N ALA A 372 10.01 -5.83 1.36
CA ALA A 372 11.36 -6.38 1.35
C ALA A 372 11.69 -6.91 -0.06
N LYS A 373 12.96 -6.80 -0.47
CA LYS A 373 13.40 -7.02 -1.86
C LYS A 373 12.96 -8.37 -2.46
N ASP A 374 12.93 -9.42 -1.65
CA ASP A 374 12.52 -10.77 -2.07
C ASP A 374 11.00 -10.88 -2.34
N LEU A 375 10.19 -10.07 -1.69
CA LEU A 375 8.73 -9.97 -1.90
C LEU A 375 8.36 -8.93 -2.95
N ASP A 376 9.06 -7.79 -2.98
CA ASP A 376 8.79 -6.67 -3.90
C ASP A 376 8.79 -7.11 -5.36
N ASN A 377 9.79 -7.89 -5.78
CA ASN A 377 9.86 -8.43 -7.14
C ASN A 377 8.65 -9.31 -7.49
N LYS A 378 8.18 -10.13 -6.53
CA LYS A 378 7.02 -11.01 -6.74
C LYS A 378 5.73 -10.21 -6.86
N ILE A 379 5.55 -9.22 -6.00
CA ILE A 379 4.35 -8.35 -5.99
C ILE A 379 4.30 -7.49 -7.24
N LYS A 380 5.43 -6.90 -7.66
CA LYS A 380 5.50 -6.15 -8.92
C LYS A 380 5.19 -7.02 -10.14
N ALA A 381 5.71 -8.25 -10.18
CA ALA A 381 5.40 -9.19 -11.26
C ALA A 381 3.92 -9.57 -11.27
N LEU A 382 3.35 -9.87 -10.10
CA LEU A 382 1.93 -10.20 -9.93
C LEU A 382 1.04 -9.03 -10.34
N ASN A 383 1.29 -7.83 -9.83
CA ASN A 383 0.54 -6.62 -10.17
C ASN A 383 0.64 -6.27 -11.65
N LYS A 384 1.81 -6.45 -12.28
CA LYS A 384 1.96 -6.27 -13.73
C LYS A 384 1.06 -7.24 -14.49
N HIS A 385 0.98 -8.49 -14.07
CA HIS A 385 0.12 -9.51 -14.68
C HIS A 385 -1.37 -9.22 -14.46
N ILE A 386 -1.77 -8.86 -13.23
CA ILE A 386 -3.15 -8.47 -12.90
C ILE A 386 -3.57 -7.26 -13.72
N ARG A 387 -2.74 -6.19 -13.76
CA ARG A 387 -3.00 -4.98 -14.54
C ARG A 387 -3.18 -5.29 -16.03
N ALA A 388 -2.30 -6.10 -16.61
CA ALA A 388 -2.40 -6.50 -18.01
C ALA A 388 -3.74 -7.22 -18.28
N LYS A 389 -4.15 -8.13 -17.38
CA LYS A 389 -5.42 -8.84 -17.50
C LYS A 389 -6.64 -7.93 -17.31
N GLN A 390 -6.59 -7.00 -16.35
CA GLN A 390 -7.66 -6.04 -16.11
C GLN A 390 -7.84 -5.10 -17.30
N ILE A 391 -6.74 -4.54 -17.82
CA ILE A 391 -6.76 -3.71 -19.04
C ILE A 391 -7.31 -4.50 -20.23
N TYR A 392 -6.94 -5.78 -20.35
CA TYR A 392 -7.48 -6.67 -21.38
C TYR A 392 -8.99 -6.89 -21.22
N ASN A 393 -9.47 -7.11 -19.99
CA ASN A 393 -10.90 -7.31 -19.71
C ASN A 393 -11.73 -6.02 -19.89
N LEU A 394 -11.10 -4.85 -19.87
CA LEU A 394 -11.73 -3.56 -20.16
C LEU A 394 -11.91 -3.31 -21.67
N LEU A 395 -11.43 -4.20 -22.54
CA LEU A 395 -11.63 -4.11 -23.98
C LEU A 395 -13.10 -4.47 -24.33
N PRO A 396 -13.78 -3.68 -25.19
CA PRO A 396 -15.16 -3.93 -25.56
C PRO A 396 -15.31 -5.22 -26.38
N PRO A 397 -16.48 -5.89 -26.34
CA PRO A 397 -16.72 -7.16 -27.03
C PRO A 397 -16.98 -7.02 -28.55
N TYR A 398 -16.85 -5.83 -29.14
CA TYR A 398 -17.23 -5.56 -30.53
C TYR A 398 -16.02 -5.54 -31.47
N GLY A 399 -16.08 -6.36 -32.52
CA GLY A 399 -14.94 -6.68 -33.39
C GLY A 399 -14.10 -7.83 -32.84
N SER A 400 -13.29 -8.50 -33.67
CA SER A 400 -12.37 -9.48 -33.11
C SER A 400 -11.30 -8.73 -32.32
N LEU A 401 -11.18 -9.01 -31.02
CA LEU A 401 -10.13 -8.45 -30.17
C LEU A 401 -8.73 -8.62 -30.78
N GLN A 402 -8.53 -9.73 -31.51
CA GLN A 402 -7.32 -9.98 -32.29
C GLN A 402 -7.09 -8.91 -33.37
N GLU A 403 -8.13 -8.42 -34.04
CA GLU A 403 -8.03 -7.34 -35.03
C GLU A 403 -7.64 -6.02 -34.38
N PHE A 404 -8.27 -5.62 -33.26
CA PHE A 404 -7.87 -4.41 -32.52
C PHE A 404 -6.42 -4.48 -32.03
N LEU A 405 -6.03 -5.61 -31.42
CA LEU A 405 -4.66 -5.81 -30.94
C LEU A 405 -3.65 -5.87 -32.08
N SER A 406 -4.02 -6.46 -33.22
CA SER A 406 -3.19 -6.46 -34.44
C SER A 406 -2.94 -5.04 -34.93
N ILE A 407 -3.97 -4.20 -34.98
CA ILE A 407 -3.87 -2.79 -35.36
C ILE A 407 -2.99 -2.01 -34.39
N GLU A 408 -3.19 -2.15 -33.07
CA GLU A 408 -2.35 -1.47 -32.06
C GLU A 408 -0.89 -1.92 -32.13
N ASN A 409 -0.64 -3.22 -32.31
CA ASN A 409 0.70 -3.76 -32.50
C ASN A 409 1.36 -3.22 -33.77
N ASN A 410 0.62 -3.17 -34.89
CA ASN A 410 1.10 -2.60 -36.13
C ASN A 410 1.41 -1.12 -35.96
N ARG A 411 0.52 -0.34 -35.34
CA ARG A 411 0.76 1.08 -35.03
C ARG A 411 2.03 1.29 -34.21
N GLN A 412 2.28 0.45 -33.19
CA GLN A 412 3.51 0.53 -32.40
C GLN A 412 4.75 0.17 -33.23
N LYS A 413 4.67 -0.86 -34.08
CA LYS A 413 5.74 -1.23 -35.02
C LYS A 413 6.05 -0.08 -35.97
N VAL A 414 5.03 0.55 -36.57
CA VAL A 414 5.19 1.73 -37.44
C VAL A 414 5.88 2.84 -36.68
N SER A 415 5.35 3.22 -35.50
CA SER A 415 5.93 4.28 -34.66
C SER A 415 7.42 4.06 -34.37
N ASN A 416 7.80 2.83 -34.03
CA ASN A 416 9.18 2.45 -33.77
C ASN A 416 10.03 2.47 -35.04
N ALA A 417 9.51 1.90 -36.14
CA ALA A 417 10.20 1.84 -37.43
C ALA A 417 10.42 3.24 -38.02
N THR A 418 9.43 4.14 -37.98
CA THR A 418 9.58 5.54 -38.39
C THR A 418 10.62 6.27 -37.55
N SER A 419 10.63 6.04 -36.22
CA SER A 419 11.61 6.67 -35.32
C SER A 419 13.03 6.16 -35.59
N MET A 420 13.20 4.85 -35.83
CA MET A 420 14.47 4.25 -36.23
C MET A 420 14.93 4.74 -37.62
N LEU A 421 14.02 4.84 -38.58
CA LEU A 421 14.30 5.32 -39.93
C LEU A 421 14.79 6.77 -39.87
N LEU A 422 14.05 7.68 -39.22
CA LEU A 422 14.45 9.07 -39.02
C LEU A 422 15.86 9.17 -38.41
N ASN A 423 16.11 8.47 -37.32
CA ASN A 423 17.44 8.45 -36.69
C ASN A 423 18.54 7.95 -37.65
N THR A 424 18.23 6.96 -38.49
CA THR A 424 19.17 6.42 -39.48
C THR A 424 19.45 7.40 -40.61
N LEU A 425 18.41 8.01 -41.17
CA LEU A 425 18.51 8.99 -42.25
C LEU A 425 19.24 10.26 -41.78
N THR A 426 18.91 10.77 -40.59
CA THR A 426 19.61 11.92 -39.98
C THR A 426 21.10 11.63 -39.77
N LYS A 427 21.47 10.39 -39.39
CA LYS A 427 22.88 9.96 -39.31
C LYS A 427 23.57 9.94 -40.67
N LYS A 428 22.88 9.48 -41.73
CA LYS A 428 23.42 9.47 -43.11
C LYS A 428 23.61 10.88 -43.68
N CYS A 429 22.92 11.88 -43.14
CA CYS A 429 23.12 13.29 -43.50
C CYS A 429 24.38 13.91 -42.89
N LYS A 430 25.19 13.18 -42.11
CA LYS A 430 26.48 13.69 -41.66
C LYS A 430 27.43 13.81 -42.87
N PRO A 431 27.95 15.02 -43.18
CA PRO A 431 28.94 15.16 -44.22
C PRO A 431 30.21 14.42 -43.82
N ASN A 432 30.86 13.77 -44.78
CA ASN A 432 32.19 13.21 -44.55
C ASN A 432 33.22 14.36 -44.47
N LEU A 433 34.45 14.01 -44.08
CA LEU A 433 35.53 14.97 -43.86
C LEU A 433 35.78 15.86 -45.10
N PHE A 434 35.77 15.28 -46.30
CA PHE A 434 35.97 16.00 -47.57
C PHE A 434 34.80 16.93 -47.88
N GLU A 435 33.57 16.45 -47.77
CA GLU A 435 32.37 17.27 -48.00
C GLU A 435 32.35 18.49 -47.07
N TYR A 436 32.71 18.29 -45.80
CA TYR A 436 32.77 19.33 -44.77
C TYR A 436 33.86 20.37 -45.05
N PHE A 437 35.11 19.94 -45.30
CA PHE A 437 36.23 20.87 -45.53
C PHE A 437 36.09 21.66 -46.82
N PHE A 438 35.64 21.01 -47.90
CA PHE A 438 35.54 21.64 -49.22
C PHE A 438 34.17 22.27 -49.51
N LYS A 439 33.23 22.21 -48.56
CA LYS A 439 31.86 22.74 -48.71
C LYS A 439 31.23 22.34 -50.04
N THR A 440 31.35 21.06 -50.38
CA THR A 440 30.86 20.53 -51.67
C THR A 440 29.35 20.72 -51.81
N ASN A 441 28.81 20.61 -53.03
CA ASN A 441 27.36 20.66 -53.22
C ASN A 441 26.62 19.59 -52.37
N ASN A 442 27.25 18.42 -52.19
CA ASN A 442 26.74 17.36 -51.30
C ASN A 442 26.67 17.78 -49.82
N PHE A 443 27.59 18.63 -49.34
CA PHE A 443 27.53 19.17 -47.98
C PHE A 443 26.27 20.01 -47.77
N TYR A 444 25.97 20.92 -48.70
CA TYR A 444 24.78 21.77 -48.64
C TYR A 444 23.49 20.95 -48.74
N ILE A 445 23.44 20.00 -49.69
CA ILE A 445 22.29 19.09 -49.85
C ILE A 445 22.07 18.25 -48.59
N LYS A 446 23.13 17.65 -48.01
CA LYS A 446 23.01 16.89 -46.76
C LYS A 446 22.54 17.76 -45.59
N LYS A 447 22.97 19.02 -45.52
CA LYS A 447 22.54 19.97 -44.49
C LYS A 447 21.06 20.31 -44.62
N GLU A 448 20.57 20.58 -45.82
CA GLU A 448 19.16 20.86 -46.09
C GLU A 448 18.26 19.64 -45.86
N VAL A 449 18.68 18.48 -46.37
CA VAL A 449 17.98 17.20 -46.11
C VAL A 449 17.91 16.92 -44.61
N LYS A 450 19.01 17.14 -43.87
CA LYS A 450 19.00 17.00 -42.40
C LYS A 450 17.98 17.93 -41.75
N ALA A 451 17.90 19.19 -42.19
CA ALA A 451 16.94 20.14 -41.66
C ALA A 451 15.50 19.69 -41.90
N ILE A 452 15.18 19.18 -43.11
CA ILE A 452 13.87 18.59 -43.41
C ILE A 452 13.59 17.39 -42.50
N LEU A 453 14.55 16.48 -42.31
CA LEU A 453 14.35 15.29 -41.46
C LEU A 453 14.17 15.65 -39.99
N ASP A 454 14.90 16.64 -39.48
CA ASP A 454 14.77 17.12 -38.11
C ASP A 454 13.40 17.81 -37.89
N ASP A 455 12.97 18.68 -38.82
CA ASP A 455 11.63 19.27 -38.84
C ASP A 455 10.54 18.19 -38.86
N SER A 456 10.70 17.21 -39.75
CA SER A 456 9.78 16.08 -39.88
C SER A 456 9.72 15.22 -38.61
N ALA A 457 10.82 15.11 -37.87
CA ALA A 457 10.86 14.41 -36.59
C ALA A 457 10.13 15.19 -35.48
N ILE A 458 10.20 16.53 -35.52
CA ILE A 458 9.43 17.42 -34.64
C ILE A 458 7.94 17.29 -34.96
N THR A 459 7.54 17.41 -36.23
CA THR A 459 6.14 17.24 -36.65
C THR A 459 5.59 15.88 -36.22
N LEU A 460 6.34 14.79 -36.41
CA LEU A 460 5.91 13.46 -35.99
C LEU A 460 5.79 13.34 -34.46
N ARG A 461 6.66 14.01 -33.70
CA ARG A 461 6.57 14.07 -32.23
C ARG A 461 5.35 14.87 -31.79
N ASP A 462 5.08 16.00 -32.42
CA ASP A 462 3.93 16.85 -32.10
C ASP A 462 2.61 16.14 -32.42
N LEU A 463 2.55 15.41 -33.54
CA LEU A 463 1.43 14.53 -33.87
C LEU A 463 1.25 13.40 -32.85
N LYS A 464 2.32 12.86 -32.27
CA LYS A 464 2.23 11.90 -31.14
C LYS A 464 1.68 12.57 -29.87
N ILE A 465 2.09 13.80 -29.56
CA ILE A 465 1.63 14.57 -28.38
C ILE A 465 0.14 14.91 -28.50
N GLN A 466 -0.34 15.25 -29.70
CA GLN A 466 -1.75 15.55 -29.96
C GLN A 466 -2.65 14.30 -30.00
N ASN A 467 -2.14 13.12 -29.63
CA ASN A 467 -2.82 11.82 -29.79
C ASN A 467 -3.28 11.52 -31.22
N ALA A 468 -2.69 12.19 -32.22
CA ALA A 468 -3.09 12.04 -33.60
C ALA A 468 -2.62 10.65 -34.11
N GLU A 469 -3.42 10.05 -34.99
CA GLU A 469 -3.33 8.63 -35.29
C GLU A 469 -2.09 8.30 -36.15
N THR A 470 -1.18 7.48 -35.59
CA THR A 470 0.17 7.31 -36.13
C THR A 470 0.18 6.72 -37.53
N LEU A 471 -0.78 5.85 -37.88
CA LEU A 471 -0.84 5.19 -39.18
C LEU A 471 -1.23 6.18 -40.30
N VAL A 472 -2.33 6.92 -40.11
CA VAL A 472 -2.76 7.98 -41.04
C VAL A 472 -1.73 9.11 -41.11
N ASN A 473 -1.20 9.51 -39.96
CA ASN A 473 -0.18 10.56 -39.91
C ASN A 473 1.13 10.15 -40.56
N THR A 474 1.55 8.87 -40.50
CA THR A 474 2.75 8.44 -41.24
C THR A 474 2.58 8.55 -42.75
N HIS A 475 1.36 8.37 -43.27
CA HIS A 475 1.10 8.60 -44.69
C HIS A 475 1.23 10.08 -45.06
N ILE A 476 0.58 10.97 -44.30
CA ILE A 476 0.65 12.42 -44.50
C ILE A 476 2.09 12.93 -44.32
N TRP A 477 2.74 12.51 -43.24
CA TRP A 477 4.15 12.80 -42.94
C TRP A 477 5.06 12.36 -44.08
N SER A 478 4.90 11.15 -44.60
CA SER A 478 5.75 10.66 -45.69
C SER A 478 5.55 11.45 -46.99
N LYS A 479 4.32 11.90 -47.28
CA LYS A 479 4.03 12.75 -48.44
C LYS A 479 4.68 14.13 -48.27
N ASP A 480 4.57 14.74 -47.10
CA ASP A 480 5.21 16.03 -46.79
C ASP A 480 6.74 15.95 -46.90
N VAL A 481 7.35 14.94 -46.28
CA VAL A 481 8.80 14.72 -46.34
C VAL A 481 9.26 14.55 -47.79
N LYS A 482 8.57 13.71 -48.58
CA LYS A 482 8.92 13.49 -50.01
C LYS A 482 8.76 14.75 -50.85
N PHE A 483 7.71 15.54 -50.58
CA PHE A 483 7.51 16.82 -51.24
C PHE A 483 8.64 17.80 -50.90
N LYS A 484 8.98 17.97 -49.63
CA LYS A 484 10.12 18.81 -49.22
C LYS A 484 11.44 18.34 -49.83
N LEU A 485 11.67 17.03 -49.89
CA LEU A 485 12.85 16.44 -50.54
C LEU A 485 12.88 16.68 -52.06
N SER A 486 11.72 16.72 -52.73
CA SER A 486 11.67 17.00 -54.17
C SER A 486 11.99 18.46 -54.50
N LEU A 487 11.80 19.39 -53.55
CA LEU A 487 12.16 20.80 -53.72
C LEU A 487 13.68 21.05 -53.67
N ILE A 488 14.47 20.16 -53.05
CA ILE A 488 15.95 20.22 -53.08
C ILE A 488 16.49 19.78 -54.47
N ASN A 489 15.66 19.09 -55.26
CA ASN A 489 16.06 18.54 -56.54
C ASN A 489 16.05 19.63 -57.64
N ASN A 490 17.19 20.31 -57.81
CA ASN A 490 17.45 21.31 -58.86
C ASN A 490 17.53 20.72 -60.30
N GLY A 491 16.77 19.67 -60.61
CA GLY A 491 16.72 19.04 -61.94
C GLY A 491 17.78 17.95 -62.20
N PHE A 492 18.55 17.52 -61.19
CA PHE A 492 19.51 16.41 -61.30
C PHE A 492 19.20 15.32 -60.26
N PRO A 493 19.02 14.05 -60.66
CA PRO A 493 18.70 12.98 -59.72
C PRO A 493 19.87 12.73 -58.76
N ASN A 494 19.75 13.26 -57.54
CA ASN A 494 20.73 12.99 -56.49
C ASN A 494 20.46 11.61 -55.90
N SER A 495 21.44 10.70 -56.05
CA SER A 495 21.35 9.32 -55.56
C SER A 495 21.04 9.26 -54.06
N PHE A 496 21.50 10.24 -53.28
CA PHE A 496 21.22 10.36 -51.85
C PHE A 496 19.73 10.66 -51.56
N ILE A 497 19.12 11.59 -52.28
CA ILE A 497 17.69 11.90 -52.13
C ILE A 497 16.85 10.69 -52.54
N LYS A 498 17.22 10.01 -53.64
CA LYS A 498 16.55 8.78 -54.09
C LYS A 498 16.63 7.66 -53.05
N GLU A 499 17.79 7.48 -52.41
CA GLU A 499 17.97 6.50 -51.33
C GLU A 499 17.06 6.78 -50.14
N ILE A 500 16.94 8.05 -49.73
CA ILE A 500 16.05 8.48 -48.65
C ILE A 500 14.58 8.25 -49.01
N THR A 501 14.16 8.66 -50.21
CA THR A 501 12.79 8.48 -50.69
C THR A 501 12.42 6.99 -50.75
N ASN A 502 13.31 6.14 -51.28
CA ASN A 502 13.11 4.69 -51.32
C ASN A 502 12.96 4.07 -49.92
N ALA A 503 13.71 4.57 -48.94
CA ALA A 503 13.60 4.09 -47.56
C ALA A 503 12.24 4.47 -46.94
N ILE A 504 11.70 5.64 -47.28
CA ILE A 504 10.36 6.07 -46.87
C ILE A 504 9.27 5.25 -47.60
N ASP A 505 9.43 4.99 -48.90
CA ASP A 505 8.52 4.12 -49.67
C ASP A 505 8.47 2.70 -49.10
N THR A 506 9.62 2.15 -48.73
CA THR A 506 9.73 0.82 -48.10
C THR A 506 8.93 0.76 -46.81
N LEU A 507 9.09 1.77 -45.95
CA LEU A 507 8.33 1.89 -44.70
C LEU A 507 6.81 1.96 -44.96
N GLN A 508 6.36 2.72 -45.97
CA GLN A 508 4.93 2.79 -46.31
C GLN A 508 4.39 1.47 -46.84
N LYS A 509 5.18 0.73 -47.63
CA LYS A 509 4.79 -0.57 -48.17
C LYS A 509 4.68 -1.63 -47.08
N ASP A 510 5.63 -1.65 -46.15
CA ASP A 510 5.67 -2.61 -45.04
C ASP A 510 4.54 -2.40 -44.03
N PHE A 511 3.96 -1.20 -44.00
CA PHE A 511 2.92 -0.79 -43.06
C PHE A 511 1.71 -0.16 -43.74
N ALA A 512 1.37 -0.61 -44.95
CA ALA A 512 0.23 -0.11 -45.69
C ALA A 512 -1.06 -0.22 -44.86
N LEU A 513 -1.89 0.83 -44.89
CA LEU A 513 -3.21 0.82 -44.28
C LEU A 513 -4.05 -0.32 -44.88
N PRO A 514 -4.93 -0.96 -44.09
CA PRO A 514 -5.95 -1.85 -44.65
C PRO A 514 -6.69 -1.13 -45.79
N PRO A 515 -6.96 -1.79 -46.92
CA PRO A 515 -7.65 -1.18 -48.06
C PRO A 515 -8.98 -0.54 -47.67
N GLU A 516 -9.69 -1.11 -46.68
CA GLU A 516 -10.95 -0.55 -46.20
C GLU A 516 -10.78 0.81 -45.50
N TRP A 517 -9.62 1.06 -44.87
CA TRP A 517 -9.32 2.33 -44.20
C TRP A 517 -8.86 3.40 -45.18
N ALA A 518 -8.12 3.00 -46.21
CA ALA A 518 -7.67 3.91 -47.26
C ALA A 518 -8.85 4.59 -47.98
N ASN A 519 -9.95 3.87 -48.19
CA ASN A 519 -11.15 4.36 -48.84
C ASN A 519 -11.98 5.33 -47.96
N GLU A 520 -11.91 5.21 -46.63
CA GLU A 520 -12.55 6.18 -45.71
C GLU A 520 -11.81 7.51 -45.63
N LEU A 521 -10.51 7.53 -45.97
CA LEU A 521 -9.63 8.70 -45.86
C LEU A 521 -9.52 9.51 -47.17
N THR A 522 -10.12 9.03 -48.26
CA THR A 522 -10.08 9.66 -49.59
C THR A 522 -11.19 10.69 -49.83
N PHE A 523 -11.92 11.09 -48.79
CA PHE A 523 -12.96 12.13 -48.84
C PHE A 523 -12.49 13.45 -48.21
#